data_AF-A0A853ABF4-F1
#
_entry.id   AF-A0A853ABF4-F1
#
_cell.length_a   1.000
_cell.length_b   1.000
_cell.length_c   1.000
_cell.angle_alpha   90.00
_cell.angle_beta   90.00
_cell.angle_gamma   90.00
#
_symmetry.space_group_name_H-M   'P 1'
#
loop_
_entity.id
_entity.type
_entity.pdbx_description
1 polymer ?
#
loop_
_entity_poly.entity_id
_entity_poly.type
_entity_poly.pdbx_seq_one_letter_code
_entity_poly.pdbx_strand_id
1 'polypeptide(L)'
;MTSISSSAATSPPGVALQLFRSVHRKLGASQCDPSIERDLYAAAGELGEVTGWLLYDAGKHDLVRRINHEALHLSRLAGDHSMELLILQNMSMHAGHLGRPVEALRIARMVLETNTLSPRLEALFRTREARALALAGDETTAERTFRQAHSLYLDGVRDDDPAWAWWINDQELAWHEAMIQADSADWNQAADTFQASIEVTPGREVRRRYNHLASLLNAQIRAQAWRDADQTIERVMPYVDEVGSTRTATTLLGALDQLDVTHAKPSVRDAACQLRSILVDAGYGH
;
A
#
# COMPACT_ATOMS: atom_id res chain seq x y z
N MET A 1 42.68 8.50 -4.72
CA MET A 1 41.34 9.11 -4.86
C MET A 1 40.31 8.01 -4.71
N THR A 2 39.93 7.75 -3.47
CA THR A 2 38.88 6.82 -3.06
C THR A 2 37.55 7.49 -3.36
N SER A 3 36.85 7.05 -4.41
CA SER A 3 35.49 7.55 -4.68
C SER A 3 34.53 6.91 -3.69
N ILE A 4 33.73 7.78 -3.09
CA ILE A 4 32.77 7.51 -2.03
C ILE A 4 31.64 6.67 -2.61
N SER A 5 31.63 5.37 -2.31
CA SER A 5 30.44 4.52 -2.43
C SER A 5 29.86 4.35 -1.02
N SER A 6 29.25 5.42 -0.51
CA SER A 6 28.66 5.47 0.83
C SER A 6 27.51 6.48 0.85
N SER A 7 26.37 6.12 0.29
CA SER A 7 25.09 6.76 0.67
C SER A 7 23.86 5.86 0.48
N ALA A 8 23.95 4.78 -0.31
CA ALA A 8 22.83 3.85 -0.49
C ALA A 8 22.56 2.94 0.73
N ALA A 9 23.55 2.76 1.63
CA ALA A 9 23.48 1.85 2.77
C ALA A 9 22.75 2.41 4.01
N THR A 10 22.33 3.68 4.00
CA THR A 10 21.77 4.37 5.19
C THR A 10 20.30 4.79 5.03
N SER A 11 19.57 4.21 4.07
CA SER A 11 18.11 4.37 4.00
C SER A 11 17.42 3.29 4.85
N PRO A 12 16.27 3.56 5.49
CA PRO A 12 15.56 2.55 6.29
C PRO A 12 15.29 1.22 5.53
N PRO A 13 14.89 1.22 4.24
CA PRO A 13 14.75 -0.03 3.48
C PRO A 13 16.07 -0.77 3.26
N GLY A 14 17.18 -0.03 3.08
CA GLY A 14 18.51 -0.60 2.90
C GLY A 14 19.02 -1.30 4.16
N VAL A 15 18.83 -0.67 5.32
CA VAL A 15 19.18 -1.24 6.63
C VAL A 15 18.33 -2.49 6.92
N ALA A 16 17.01 -2.39 6.74
CA ALA A 16 16.10 -3.52 6.94
C ALA A 16 16.48 -4.73 6.05
N LEU A 17 16.76 -4.47 4.77
CA LEU A 17 17.20 -5.50 3.83
C LEU A 17 18.55 -6.13 4.22
N GLN A 18 19.49 -5.35 4.72
CA GLN A 18 20.77 -5.86 5.19
C GLN A 18 20.62 -6.73 6.44
N LEU A 19 19.79 -6.30 7.40
CA LEU A 19 19.49 -7.05 8.61
C LEU A 19 18.81 -8.37 8.25
N PHE A 20 17.78 -8.34 7.40
CA PHE A 20 17.08 -9.54 6.93
C PHE A 20 18.05 -10.55 6.29
N ARG A 21 18.90 -10.09 5.35
CA ARG A 21 19.94 -10.93 4.73
C ARG A 21 20.96 -11.47 5.73
N SER A 22 21.26 -10.74 6.79
CA SER A 22 22.17 -11.20 7.83
C SER A 22 21.54 -12.28 8.70
N VAL A 23 20.28 -12.12 9.10
CA VAL A 23 19.53 -13.10 9.89
C VAL A 23 19.34 -14.39 9.09
N HIS A 24 18.87 -14.26 7.84
CA HIS A 24 18.66 -15.39 6.95
C HIS A 24 19.94 -16.22 6.72
N ARG A 25 21.11 -15.58 6.54
CA ARG A 25 22.39 -16.29 6.44
C ARG A 25 22.79 -17.03 7.72
N LYS A 26 22.50 -16.47 8.90
CA LYS A 26 22.84 -17.10 10.18
C LYS A 26 21.96 -18.31 10.48
N LEU A 27 20.68 -18.24 10.11
CA LEU A 27 19.74 -19.36 10.17
C LEU A 27 20.25 -20.57 9.40
N GLY A 28 20.71 -20.37 8.16
CA GLY A 28 21.25 -21.47 7.35
C GLY A 28 22.61 -22.03 7.79
N ALA A 29 23.27 -21.43 8.78
CA ALA A 29 24.62 -21.78 9.21
C ALA A 29 24.72 -22.35 10.63
N SER A 30 23.61 -22.42 11.38
CA SER A 30 23.61 -22.78 12.81
C SER A 30 22.72 -23.98 13.07
N GLN A 31 23.16 -24.92 13.91
CA GLN A 31 22.30 -25.96 14.47
C GLN A 31 21.75 -25.46 15.81
N CYS A 32 20.42 -25.39 15.91
CA CYS A 32 19.70 -24.95 17.10
C CYS A 32 18.75 -26.05 17.58
N ASP A 33 18.26 -25.94 18.82
CA ASP A 33 17.11 -26.72 19.26
C ASP A 33 15.88 -26.36 18.39
N PRO A 34 15.02 -27.32 18.02
CA PRO A 34 13.85 -27.07 17.16
C PRO A 34 12.93 -25.94 17.64
N SER A 35 12.79 -25.74 18.96
CA SER A 35 11.99 -24.64 19.51
C SER A 35 12.60 -23.28 19.23
N ILE A 36 13.92 -23.16 19.41
CA ILE A 36 14.69 -21.94 19.13
C ILE A 36 14.72 -21.68 17.62
N GLU A 37 14.87 -22.73 16.81
CA GLU A 37 14.85 -22.63 15.35
C GLU A 37 13.52 -22.07 14.84
N ARG A 38 12.38 -22.59 15.36
CA ARG A 38 11.05 -22.07 15.04
C ARG A 38 10.89 -20.59 15.41
N ASP A 39 11.31 -20.20 16.61
CA ASP A 39 11.19 -18.82 17.07
C ASP A 39 12.08 -17.87 16.25
N LEU A 40 13.27 -18.34 15.81
CA LEU A 40 14.12 -17.59 14.89
C LEU A 40 13.50 -17.45 13.50
N TYR A 41 12.83 -18.49 12.99
CA TYR A 41 12.08 -18.40 11.73
C TYR A 41 10.92 -17.41 11.83
N ALA A 42 10.18 -17.37 12.95
CA ALA A 42 9.10 -16.40 13.16
C ALA A 42 9.66 -14.97 13.14
N ALA A 43 10.71 -14.69 13.92
CA ALA A 43 11.34 -13.37 13.96
C ALA A 43 11.93 -12.96 12.59
N ALA A 44 12.48 -13.91 11.82
CA ALA A 44 12.96 -13.64 10.48
C ALA A 44 11.81 -13.37 9.49
N GLY A 45 10.68 -14.08 9.61
CA GLY A 45 9.45 -13.83 8.86
C GLY A 45 8.90 -12.43 9.10
N GLU A 46 8.78 -12.02 10.37
CA GLU A 46 8.37 -10.68 10.78
C GLU A 46 9.30 -9.59 10.21
N LEU A 47 10.62 -9.77 10.35
CA LEU A 47 11.58 -8.84 9.78
C LEU A 47 11.45 -8.76 8.25
N GLY A 48 11.17 -9.89 7.61
CA GLY A 48 10.89 -9.97 6.17
C GLY A 48 9.65 -9.19 5.77
N GLU A 49 8.55 -9.31 6.52
CA GLU A 49 7.32 -8.55 6.30
C GLU A 49 7.57 -7.04 6.37
N VAL A 50 8.20 -6.57 7.45
CA VAL A 50 8.53 -5.14 7.63
C VAL A 50 9.46 -4.65 6.52
N THR A 51 10.46 -5.47 6.14
CA THR A 51 11.37 -5.15 5.03
C THR A 51 10.62 -5.04 3.71
N GLY A 52 9.70 -5.96 3.45
CA GLY A 52 8.83 -5.94 2.27
C GLY A 52 7.99 -4.67 2.19
N TRP A 53 7.40 -4.26 3.31
CA TRP A 53 6.61 -3.03 3.41
C TRP A 53 7.46 -1.77 3.14
N LEU A 54 8.65 -1.66 3.76
CA LEU A 54 9.56 -0.54 3.55
C LEU A 54 10.06 -0.45 2.10
N LEU A 55 10.34 -1.61 1.46
CA LEU A 55 10.71 -1.67 0.05
C LEU A 55 9.55 -1.26 -0.86
N TYR A 56 8.31 -1.60 -0.49
CA TYR A 56 7.11 -1.20 -1.21
C TYR A 56 6.92 0.32 -1.16
N ASP A 57 7.03 0.92 0.02
CA ASP A 57 6.95 2.38 0.19
C ASP A 57 8.08 3.13 -0.54
N ALA A 58 9.25 2.49 -0.69
CA ALA A 58 10.40 3.02 -1.42
C ALA A 58 10.37 2.73 -2.94
N GLY A 59 9.30 2.14 -3.46
CA GLY A 59 9.13 1.83 -4.89
C GLY A 59 10.08 0.74 -5.43
N LYS A 60 10.71 -0.07 -4.57
CA LYS A 60 11.67 -1.12 -4.97
C LYS A 60 10.97 -2.44 -5.31
N HIS A 61 10.03 -2.41 -6.26
CA HIS A 61 9.08 -3.48 -6.52
C HIS A 61 9.70 -4.86 -6.84
N ASP A 62 10.85 -4.90 -7.53
CA ASP A 62 11.57 -6.16 -7.79
C ASP A 62 12.03 -6.85 -6.51
N LEU A 63 12.41 -6.07 -5.50
CA LEU A 63 12.84 -6.59 -4.20
C LEU A 63 11.64 -6.99 -3.34
N VAL A 64 10.53 -6.25 -3.38
CA VAL A 64 9.31 -6.54 -2.62
C VAL A 64 8.86 -7.98 -2.84
N ARG A 65 8.74 -8.40 -4.10
CA ARG A 65 8.28 -9.77 -4.43
C ARG A 65 9.21 -10.83 -3.85
N ARG A 66 10.54 -10.65 -3.96
CA ARG A 66 11.52 -11.61 -3.44
C ARG A 66 11.45 -11.72 -1.92
N ILE A 67 11.39 -10.57 -1.23
CA ILE A 67 11.36 -10.54 0.23
C ILE A 67 10.04 -11.09 0.77
N ASN A 68 8.89 -10.78 0.16
CA ASN A 68 7.61 -11.35 0.58
C ASN A 68 7.57 -12.87 0.40
N HIS A 69 8.12 -13.42 -0.68
CA HIS A 69 8.20 -14.88 -0.85
C HIS A 69 9.09 -15.54 0.20
N GLU A 70 10.23 -14.93 0.53
CA GLU A 70 11.12 -15.45 1.57
C GLU A 70 10.47 -15.36 2.96
N ALA A 71 9.86 -14.22 3.29
CA ALA A 71 9.13 -14.02 4.54
C ALA A 71 7.98 -15.03 4.69
N LEU A 72 7.24 -15.30 3.60
CA LEU A 72 6.16 -16.28 3.58
C LEU A 72 6.70 -17.70 3.85
N HIS A 73 7.84 -18.05 3.25
CA HIS A 73 8.49 -19.34 3.49
C HIS A 73 8.91 -19.49 4.96
N LEU A 74 9.57 -18.48 5.52
CA LEU A 74 10.02 -18.47 6.92
C LEU A 74 8.84 -18.54 7.89
N SER A 75 7.77 -17.79 7.65
CA SER A 75 6.55 -17.81 8.47
C SER A 75 5.91 -19.20 8.49
N ARG A 76 5.89 -19.90 7.34
CA ARG A 76 5.40 -21.28 7.25
C ARG A 76 6.30 -22.28 7.97
N LEU A 77 7.62 -22.14 7.89
CA LEU A 77 8.55 -22.96 8.67
C LEU A 77 8.35 -22.77 10.18
N ALA A 78 8.02 -21.54 10.60
CA ALA A 78 7.71 -21.23 11.98
C ALA A 78 6.32 -21.71 12.44
N GLY A 79 5.42 -22.04 11.50
CA GLY A 79 4.01 -22.27 11.78
C GLY A 79 3.24 -21.00 12.20
N ASP A 80 3.77 -19.82 11.87
CA ASP A 80 3.15 -18.53 12.18
C ASP A 80 2.10 -18.17 11.14
N HIS A 81 0.88 -18.64 11.39
CA HIS A 81 -0.24 -18.41 10.49
C HIS A 81 -0.68 -16.94 10.42
N SER A 82 -0.56 -16.20 11.53
CA SER A 82 -0.90 -14.78 11.59
C SER A 82 -0.01 -13.97 10.64
N MET A 83 1.30 -14.24 10.68
CA MET A 83 2.27 -13.58 9.81
C MET A 83 2.11 -14.01 8.35
N GLU A 84 1.81 -15.29 8.10
CA GLU A 84 1.46 -15.75 6.74
C GLU A 84 0.31 -14.94 6.13
N LEU A 85 -0.78 -14.72 6.88
CA LEU A 85 -1.91 -13.92 6.40
C LEU A 85 -1.52 -12.46 6.13
N LEU A 86 -0.72 -11.85 7.01
CA LEU A 86 -0.22 -10.48 6.81
C LEU A 86 0.65 -10.34 5.56
N ILE A 87 1.49 -11.34 5.27
CA ILE A 87 2.32 -11.34 4.07
C ILE A 87 1.48 -11.58 2.81
N LEU A 88 0.50 -12.49 2.86
CA LEU A 88 -0.37 -12.78 1.71
C LEU A 88 -1.23 -11.58 1.32
N GLN A 89 -1.78 -10.83 2.29
CA GLN A 89 -2.54 -9.61 1.97
C GLN A 89 -1.62 -8.53 1.35
N ASN A 90 -0.37 -8.40 1.82
CA ASN A 90 0.63 -7.50 1.22
C ASN A 90 0.98 -7.92 -0.21
N MET A 91 1.15 -9.22 -0.48
CA MET A 91 1.40 -9.73 -1.83
C MET A 91 0.23 -9.47 -2.77
N SER A 92 -1.02 -9.67 -2.31
CA SER A 92 -2.21 -9.36 -3.09
C SER A 92 -2.31 -7.87 -3.43
N MET A 93 -2.08 -7.00 -2.44
CA MET A 93 -2.07 -5.55 -2.63
C MET A 93 -0.98 -5.11 -3.61
N HIS A 94 0.24 -5.63 -3.46
CA HIS A 94 1.38 -5.29 -4.33
C HIS A 94 1.14 -5.74 -5.77
N ALA A 95 0.57 -6.92 -5.98
CA ALA A 95 0.18 -7.40 -7.31
C ALA A 95 -0.85 -6.47 -7.97
N GLY A 96 -1.87 -6.04 -7.22
CA GLY A 96 -2.86 -5.07 -7.69
C GLY A 96 -2.23 -3.74 -8.07
N HIS A 97 -1.34 -3.21 -7.23
CA HIS A 97 -0.61 -1.96 -7.48
C HIS A 97 0.22 -2.00 -8.78
N LEU A 98 0.75 -3.16 -9.15
CA LEU A 98 1.50 -3.36 -10.39
C LEU A 98 0.61 -3.64 -11.62
N GLY A 99 -0.71 -3.50 -11.52
CA GLY A 99 -1.63 -3.79 -12.62
C GLY A 99 -1.71 -5.28 -12.96
N ARG A 100 -1.50 -6.17 -11.98
CA ARG A 100 -1.59 -7.63 -12.15
C ARG A 100 -2.84 -8.18 -11.44
N PRO A 101 -4.06 -7.82 -11.88
CA PRO A 101 -5.30 -8.13 -11.15
C PRO A 101 -5.54 -9.63 -11.01
N VAL A 102 -5.18 -10.44 -12.01
CA VAL A 102 -5.35 -11.90 -11.96
C VAL A 102 -4.51 -12.54 -10.84
N GLU A 103 -3.29 -12.05 -10.59
CA GLU A 103 -2.46 -12.55 -9.50
C GLU A 103 -3.01 -12.11 -8.14
N ALA A 104 -3.38 -10.83 -8.00
CA ALA A 104 -3.99 -10.30 -6.79
C ALA A 104 -5.26 -11.08 -6.41
N LEU A 105 -6.14 -11.30 -7.38
CA LEU A 105 -7.39 -12.03 -7.20
C LEU A 105 -7.15 -13.48 -6.76
N ARG A 106 -6.18 -14.16 -7.37
CA ARG A 106 -5.80 -15.54 -7.00
C ARG A 106 -5.31 -15.63 -5.56
N ILE A 107 -4.46 -14.70 -5.12
CA ILE A 107 -3.95 -14.70 -3.75
C ILE A 107 -5.10 -14.48 -2.75
N ALA A 108 -5.94 -13.47 -2.99
CA ALA A 108 -7.07 -13.18 -2.10
C ALA A 108 -8.05 -14.36 -1.99
N ARG A 109 -8.46 -14.94 -3.11
CA ARG A 109 -9.37 -16.09 -3.12
C ARG A 109 -8.77 -17.34 -2.49
N MET A 110 -7.50 -17.63 -2.75
CA MET A 110 -6.81 -18.75 -2.11
C MET A 110 -6.90 -18.66 -0.58
N VAL A 111 -6.72 -17.47 -0.01
CA VAL A 111 -6.84 -17.29 1.44
C VAL A 111 -8.28 -17.48 1.92
N LEU A 112 -9.25 -16.89 1.22
CA LEU A 112 -10.68 -17.00 1.54
C LEU A 112 -11.20 -18.44 1.45
N GLU A 113 -10.64 -19.26 0.57
CA GLU A 113 -11.07 -20.65 0.33
C GLU A 113 -10.40 -21.65 1.28
N THR A 114 -9.16 -21.40 1.71
CA THR A 114 -8.38 -22.38 2.48
C THR A 114 -8.32 -22.12 3.98
N ASN A 115 -8.86 -21.00 4.46
CA ASN A 115 -8.75 -20.60 5.86
C ASN A 115 -10.12 -20.32 6.49
N THR A 116 -10.22 -20.60 7.79
CA THR A 116 -11.33 -20.10 8.62
C THR A 116 -10.87 -18.80 9.26
N LEU A 117 -11.34 -17.67 8.74
CA LEU A 117 -10.93 -16.33 9.17
C LEU A 117 -11.92 -15.77 10.19
N SER A 118 -11.44 -14.86 11.03
CA SER A 118 -12.33 -13.94 11.76
C SER A 118 -13.04 -13.00 10.77
N PRO A 119 -14.19 -12.39 11.15
CA PRO A 119 -14.86 -11.40 10.31
C PRO A 119 -13.94 -10.24 9.89
N ARG A 120 -13.08 -9.76 10.82
CA ARG A 120 -12.11 -8.69 10.55
C ARG A 120 -11.10 -9.06 9.48
N LEU A 121 -10.55 -10.27 9.52
CA LEU A 121 -9.59 -10.75 8.52
C LEU A 121 -10.29 -11.11 7.21
N GLU A 122 -11.49 -11.70 7.24
CA GLU A 122 -12.25 -11.95 6.01
C GLU A 122 -12.59 -10.63 5.32
N ALA A 123 -13.01 -9.59 6.06
CA ALA A 123 -13.25 -8.25 5.51
C ALA A 123 -12.02 -7.69 4.77
N LEU A 124 -10.82 -7.86 5.33
CA LEU A 124 -9.58 -7.45 4.67
C LEU A 124 -9.38 -8.19 3.34
N PHE A 125 -9.48 -9.53 3.33
CA PHE A 125 -9.26 -10.29 2.10
C PHE A 125 -10.37 -10.08 1.06
N ARG A 126 -11.61 -9.84 1.48
CA ARG A 126 -12.70 -9.41 0.59
C ARG A 126 -12.45 -8.03 0.00
N THR A 127 -11.85 -7.11 0.76
CA THR A 127 -11.42 -5.81 0.24
C THR A 127 -10.34 -5.97 -0.83
N ARG A 128 -9.37 -6.87 -0.62
CA ARG A 128 -8.34 -7.20 -1.63
C ARG A 128 -8.95 -7.85 -2.88
N GLU A 129 -9.91 -8.76 -2.71
CA GLU A 129 -10.67 -9.38 -3.80
C GLU A 129 -11.44 -8.32 -4.61
N ALA A 130 -12.17 -7.42 -3.95
CA ALA A 130 -12.94 -6.36 -4.61
C ALA A 130 -12.06 -5.41 -5.43
N ARG A 131 -10.92 -4.96 -4.86
CA ARG A 131 -9.91 -4.16 -5.57
C ARG A 131 -9.40 -4.87 -6.83
N ALA A 132 -9.08 -6.16 -6.72
CA ALA A 132 -8.59 -6.94 -7.86
C ALA A 132 -9.66 -7.16 -8.95
N LEU A 133 -10.93 -7.32 -8.56
CA LEU A 133 -12.07 -7.43 -9.48
C LEU A 133 -12.33 -6.13 -10.23
N ALA A 134 -12.29 -4.99 -9.53
CA ALA A 134 -12.44 -3.67 -10.14
C ALA A 134 -11.34 -3.43 -11.19
N LEU A 135 -10.08 -3.68 -10.84
CA LEU A 135 -8.95 -3.61 -11.79
C LEU A 135 -9.06 -4.58 -12.98
N ALA A 136 -9.81 -5.68 -12.84
CA ALA A 136 -10.08 -6.62 -13.92
C ALA A 136 -11.28 -6.23 -14.80
N GLY A 137 -11.99 -5.15 -14.47
CA GLY A 137 -13.20 -4.70 -15.15
C GLY A 137 -14.50 -5.39 -14.73
N ASP A 138 -14.49 -6.16 -13.63
CA ASP A 138 -15.70 -6.80 -13.06
C ASP A 138 -16.28 -5.93 -11.94
N GLU A 139 -16.79 -4.76 -12.31
CA GLU A 139 -17.26 -3.72 -11.39
C GLU A 139 -18.43 -4.20 -10.53
N THR A 140 -19.39 -4.90 -11.12
CA THR A 140 -20.56 -5.41 -10.41
C THR A 140 -20.19 -6.42 -9.33
N THR A 141 -19.24 -7.32 -9.61
CA THR A 141 -18.77 -8.26 -8.58
C THR A 141 -17.90 -7.54 -7.56
N ALA A 142 -17.06 -6.59 -7.97
CA ALA A 142 -16.25 -5.79 -7.06
C ALA A 142 -17.11 -5.07 -6.00
N GLU A 143 -18.15 -4.36 -6.43
CA GLU A 143 -19.05 -3.61 -5.53
C GLU A 143 -19.77 -4.56 -4.55
N ARG A 144 -20.30 -5.69 -5.06
CA ARG A 144 -20.95 -6.70 -4.21
C ARG A 144 -19.98 -7.29 -3.18
N THR A 145 -18.76 -7.63 -3.59
CA THR A 145 -17.72 -8.18 -2.72
C THR A 145 -17.29 -7.16 -1.67
N PHE A 146 -17.17 -5.88 -2.03
CA PHE A 146 -16.83 -4.83 -1.08
C PHE A 146 -17.95 -4.57 -0.06
N ARG A 147 -19.21 -4.63 -0.49
CA ARG A 147 -20.35 -4.57 0.44
C ARG A 147 -20.33 -5.72 1.46
N GLN A 148 -19.94 -6.92 1.03
CA GLN A 148 -19.71 -8.05 1.94
C GLN A 148 -18.56 -7.76 2.91
N ALA A 149 -17.44 -7.21 2.42
CA ALA A 149 -16.31 -6.80 3.26
C ALA A 149 -16.75 -5.81 4.36
N HIS A 150 -17.56 -4.82 3.99
CA HIS A 150 -18.10 -3.83 4.92
C HIS A 150 -19.02 -4.47 5.97
N SER A 151 -19.90 -5.40 5.56
CA SER A 151 -20.74 -6.15 6.51
C SER A 151 -19.91 -6.93 7.52
N LEU A 152 -18.89 -7.66 7.06
CA LEU A 152 -17.99 -8.44 7.92
C LEU A 152 -17.18 -7.55 8.88
N TYR A 153 -16.80 -6.36 8.42
CA TYR A 153 -16.11 -5.38 9.26
C TYR A 153 -17.01 -4.91 10.43
N LEU A 154 -18.31 -4.69 10.17
CA LEU A 154 -19.30 -4.27 11.16
C LEU A 154 -19.60 -5.36 12.20
N ASP A 155 -19.35 -6.63 11.89
CA ASP A 155 -19.46 -7.74 12.86
C ASP A 155 -18.40 -7.65 13.98
N GLY A 156 -17.41 -6.76 13.84
CA GLY A 156 -16.47 -6.38 14.89
C GLY A 156 -15.16 -7.17 14.90
N VAL A 157 -14.38 -6.97 15.96
CA VAL A 157 -13.14 -7.70 16.23
C VAL A 157 -13.42 -8.89 17.14
N ARG A 158 -12.58 -9.93 17.04
CA ARG A 158 -12.58 -11.07 17.96
C ARG A 158 -11.34 -11.04 18.85
N ASP A 159 -11.40 -11.70 20.01
CA ASP A 159 -10.28 -11.76 20.95
C ASP A 159 -9.04 -12.47 20.38
N ASP A 160 -9.23 -13.33 19.37
CA ASP A 160 -8.19 -14.06 18.65
C ASP A 160 -7.70 -13.34 17.38
N ASP A 161 -8.19 -12.11 17.10
CA ASP A 161 -7.65 -11.31 16.01
C ASP A 161 -6.17 -10.97 16.26
N PRO A 162 -5.32 -11.05 15.23
CA PRO A 162 -3.93 -10.74 15.39
C PRO A 162 -3.75 -9.26 15.71
N ALA A 163 -2.77 -8.93 16.55
CA ALA A 163 -2.56 -7.57 17.01
C ALA A 163 -2.45 -6.57 15.86
N TRP A 164 -1.81 -6.96 14.74
CA TRP A 164 -1.66 -6.12 13.55
C TRP A 164 -2.99 -5.74 12.88
N ALA A 165 -4.12 -6.41 13.14
CA ALA A 165 -5.41 -6.09 12.51
C ALA A 165 -5.96 -4.69 12.90
N TRP A 166 -5.35 -4.01 13.88
CA TRP A 166 -5.77 -2.69 14.38
C TRP A 166 -5.89 -1.60 13.30
N TRP A 167 -5.13 -1.69 12.20
CA TRP A 167 -5.16 -0.69 11.13
C TRP A 167 -6.36 -0.83 10.19
N ILE A 168 -7.06 -1.97 10.24
CA ILE A 168 -8.30 -2.17 9.49
C ILE A 168 -9.40 -1.41 10.24
N ASN A 169 -9.72 -0.20 9.79
CA ASN A 169 -10.67 0.71 10.44
C ASN A 169 -11.53 1.45 9.40
N ASP A 170 -12.47 2.26 9.88
CA ASP A 170 -13.43 2.97 9.02
C ASP A 170 -12.74 3.84 7.95
N GLN A 171 -11.64 4.49 8.32
CA GLN A 171 -10.89 5.37 7.43
C GLN A 171 -10.20 4.56 6.32
N GLU A 172 -9.65 3.39 6.65
CA GLU A 172 -9.01 2.49 5.70
C GLU A 172 -10.05 1.88 4.73
N LEU A 173 -11.22 1.49 5.24
CA LEU A 173 -12.32 0.99 4.40
C LEU A 173 -12.82 2.09 3.46
N ALA A 174 -13.05 3.31 3.93
CA ALA A 174 -13.48 4.43 3.09
C ALA A 174 -12.45 4.77 1.99
N TRP A 175 -11.15 4.70 2.30
CA TRP A 175 -10.11 4.86 1.27
C TRP A 175 -10.15 3.73 0.25
N HIS A 176 -10.34 2.49 0.69
CA HIS A 176 -10.46 1.35 -0.21
C HIS A 176 -11.70 1.42 -1.11
N GLU A 177 -12.82 1.93 -0.61
CA GLU A 177 -14.03 2.19 -1.41
C GLU A 177 -13.73 3.14 -2.58
N ALA A 178 -13.12 4.29 -2.28
CA ALA A 178 -12.71 5.26 -3.29
C ALA A 178 -11.70 4.68 -4.28
N MET A 179 -10.78 3.84 -3.81
CA MET A 179 -9.83 3.15 -4.69
C MET A 179 -10.51 2.09 -5.58
N ILE A 180 -11.58 1.41 -5.13
CA ILE A 180 -12.35 0.48 -5.97
C ILE A 180 -13.02 1.26 -7.11
N GLN A 181 -13.64 2.40 -6.80
CA GLN A 181 -14.25 3.29 -7.80
C GLN A 181 -13.20 3.79 -8.81
N ALA A 182 -12.02 4.19 -8.32
CA ALA A 182 -10.90 4.58 -9.15
C ALA A 182 -10.39 3.45 -10.06
N ASP A 183 -10.27 2.24 -9.52
CA ASP A 183 -9.85 1.05 -10.28
C ASP A 183 -10.88 0.66 -11.37
N SER A 184 -12.16 0.99 -11.15
CA SER A 184 -13.26 0.89 -12.14
C SER A 184 -13.35 2.09 -13.09
N ALA A 185 -12.40 3.03 -13.03
CA ALA A 185 -12.39 4.27 -13.82
C ALA A 185 -13.60 5.21 -13.62
N ASP A 186 -14.37 5.04 -12.54
CA ASP A 186 -15.37 6.02 -12.11
C ASP A 186 -14.70 7.14 -11.30
N TRP A 187 -13.95 7.98 -12.01
CA TRP A 187 -13.10 9.00 -11.40
C TRP A 187 -13.87 10.10 -10.68
N ASN A 188 -15.10 10.40 -11.10
CA ASN A 188 -15.95 11.40 -10.43
C ASN A 188 -16.36 10.88 -9.06
N GLN A 189 -16.95 9.68 -9.00
CA GLN A 189 -17.36 9.08 -7.74
C GLN A 189 -16.16 8.83 -6.82
N ALA A 190 -15.03 8.39 -7.37
CA ALA A 190 -13.80 8.20 -6.62
C ALA A 190 -13.30 9.51 -5.97
N ALA A 191 -13.33 10.64 -6.69
CA ALA A 191 -12.92 11.93 -6.15
C ALA A 191 -13.81 12.36 -4.98
N ASP A 192 -15.14 12.22 -5.10
CA ASP A 192 -16.08 12.53 -4.03
C ASP A 192 -15.83 11.67 -2.78
N THR A 193 -15.65 10.35 -2.97
CA THR A 193 -15.41 9.42 -1.86
C THR A 193 -14.04 9.65 -1.20
N PHE A 194 -12.98 9.94 -1.97
CA PHE A 194 -11.68 10.32 -1.40
C PHE A 194 -11.78 11.61 -0.58
N GLN A 195 -12.51 12.61 -1.07
CA GLN A 195 -12.69 13.88 -0.37
C GLN A 195 -13.40 13.68 0.97
N ALA A 196 -14.45 12.85 1.01
CA ALA A 196 -15.14 12.47 2.24
C ALA A 196 -14.23 11.69 3.22
N SER A 197 -13.41 10.76 2.72
CA SER A 197 -12.44 10.01 3.54
C SER A 197 -11.41 10.93 4.22
N ILE A 198 -10.96 11.99 3.54
CA ILE A 198 -10.00 12.96 4.11
C ILE A 198 -10.63 13.79 5.23
N GLU A 199 -11.90 14.18 5.09
CA GLU A 199 -12.60 15.02 6.07
C GLU A 199 -12.75 14.35 7.43
N VAL A 200 -12.90 13.02 7.45
CA VAL A 200 -12.97 12.23 8.69
C VAL A 200 -11.60 11.80 9.20
N THR A 201 -10.51 11.99 8.43
CA THR A 201 -9.15 11.62 8.85
C THR A 201 -8.60 12.64 9.86
N PRO A 202 -8.20 12.24 11.08
CA PRO A 202 -7.70 13.17 12.10
C PRO A 202 -6.46 13.97 11.67
N GLY A 203 -6.35 15.22 12.14
CA GLY A 203 -5.24 16.14 11.85
C GLY A 203 -3.84 15.61 12.14
N ARG A 204 -3.72 14.78 13.19
CA ARG A 204 -2.47 14.17 13.62
C ARG A 204 -1.96 13.05 12.72
N GLU A 205 -2.78 12.52 11.80
CA GLU A 205 -2.38 11.43 10.91
C GLU A 205 -1.78 11.97 9.59
N VAL A 206 -0.68 12.71 9.72
CA VAL A 206 0.00 13.44 8.62
C VAL A 206 0.26 12.54 7.41
N ARG A 207 0.89 11.36 7.63
CA ARG A 207 1.22 10.41 6.57
C ARG A 207 -0.02 9.86 5.86
N ARG A 208 -1.09 9.57 6.59
CA ARG A 208 -2.34 9.06 6.00
C ARG A 208 -3.00 10.14 5.14
N ARG A 209 -3.08 11.37 5.66
CA ARG A 209 -3.59 12.54 4.92
C ARG A 209 -2.82 12.78 3.63
N TYR A 210 -1.48 12.70 3.68
CA TYR A 210 -0.65 12.83 2.48
C TYR A 210 -1.01 11.77 1.42
N ASN A 211 -1.13 10.50 1.82
CA ASN A 211 -1.52 9.44 0.91
C ASN A 211 -2.91 9.64 0.31
N HIS A 212 -3.90 10.01 1.13
CA HIS A 212 -5.27 10.20 0.66
C HIS A 212 -5.39 11.43 -0.25
N LEU A 213 -4.67 12.53 0.04
CA LEU A 213 -4.62 13.71 -0.83
C LEU A 213 -3.99 13.40 -2.19
N ALA A 214 -2.94 12.56 -2.23
CA ALA A 214 -2.37 12.11 -3.50
C ALA A 214 -3.34 11.27 -4.33
N SER A 215 -4.07 10.34 -3.69
CA SER A 215 -5.14 9.58 -4.34
C SER A 215 -6.27 10.48 -4.85
N LEU A 216 -6.71 11.46 -4.04
CA LEU A 216 -7.71 12.45 -4.41
C LEU A 216 -7.27 13.26 -5.63
N LEU A 217 -6.05 13.79 -5.62
CA LEU A 217 -5.52 14.59 -6.72
C LEU A 217 -5.50 13.77 -8.02
N ASN A 218 -5.06 12.51 -7.96
CA ASN A 218 -5.08 11.63 -9.12
C ASN A 218 -6.51 11.43 -9.65
N ALA A 219 -7.49 11.19 -8.77
CA ALA A 219 -8.89 11.05 -9.17
C ALA A 219 -9.45 12.34 -9.79
N GLN A 220 -9.20 13.51 -9.17
CA GLN A 220 -9.66 14.81 -9.68
C GLN A 220 -9.07 15.16 -11.05
N ILE A 221 -7.78 14.87 -11.27
CA ILE A 221 -7.14 15.08 -12.58
C ILE A 221 -7.77 14.18 -13.64
N ARG A 222 -8.00 12.90 -13.32
CA ARG A 222 -8.65 11.94 -14.24
C ARG A 222 -10.10 12.31 -14.54
N ALA A 223 -10.82 12.83 -13.53
CA ALA A 223 -12.17 13.36 -13.65
C ALA A 223 -12.25 14.74 -14.32
N GLN A 224 -11.11 15.40 -14.58
CA GLN A 224 -11.03 16.77 -15.08
C GLN A 224 -11.69 17.82 -14.16
N ALA A 225 -11.73 17.55 -12.86
CA ALA A 225 -12.25 18.43 -11.82
C ALA A 225 -11.21 19.54 -11.48
N TRP A 226 -10.91 20.39 -12.46
CA TRP A 226 -9.77 21.32 -12.43
C TRP A 226 -9.76 22.28 -11.23
N ARG A 227 -10.93 22.74 -10.80
CA ARG A 227 -11.03 23.64 -9.65
C ARG A 227 -10.61 22.94 -8.36
N ASP A 228 -11.03 21.70 -8.19
CA ASP A 228 -10.78 20.94 -6.98
C ASP A 228 -9.35 20.39 -6.98
N ALA A 229 -8.82 20.01 -8.15
CA ALA A 229 -7.42 19.64 -8.34
C ALA A 229 -6.46 20.77 -7.92
N ASP A 230 -6.76 22.02 -8.31
CA ASP A 230 -5.98 23.21 -7.92
C ASP A 230 -5.88 23.34 -6.39
N GLN A 231 -7.02 23.22 -5.71
CA GLN A 231 -7.10 23.29 -4.25
C GLN A 231 -6.37 22.11 -3.58
N THR A 232 -6.48 20.91 -4.13
CA THR A 232 -5.79 19.74 -3.61
C THR A 232 -4.28 19.84 -3.79
N ILE A 233 -3.79 20.43 -4.89
CA ILE A 233 -2.37 20.71 -5.09
C ILE A 233 -1.84 21.62 -3.97
N GLU A 234 -2.53 22.73 -3.66
CA GLU A 234 -2.15 23.61 -2.55
C GLU A 234 -2.12 22.89 -1.20
N ARG A 235 -3.10 22.00 -0.96
CA ARG A 235 -3.20 21.22 0.28
C ARG A 235 -2.12 20.15 0.41
N VAL A 236 -1.64 19.57 -0.68
CA VAL A 236 -0.67 18.47 -0.64
C VAL A 236 0.78 18.96 -0.55
N MET A 237 1.10 20.15 -1.07
CA MET A 237 2.46 20.70 -1.09
C MET A 237 3.17 20.67 0.29
N PRO A 238 2.54 21.12 1.41
CA PRO A 238 3.22 21.15 2.71
C PRO A 238 3.67 19.77 3.22
N TYR A 239 3.02 18.70 2.75
CA TYR A 239 3.32 17.34 3.19
C TYR A 239 4.49 16.68 2.47
N VAL A 240 4.92 17.21 1.32
CA VAL A 240 5.97 16.59 0.49
C VAL A 240 7.30 16.50 1.23
N ASP A 241 7.67 17.59 1.93
CA ASP A 241 8.91 17.66 2.71
C ASP A 241 8.77 16.99 4.09
N GLU A 242 7.56 16.94 4.64
CA GLU A 242 7.31 16.36 5.96
C GLU A 242 7.25 14.83 5.91
N VAL A 243 6.76 14.25 4.81
CA VAL A 243 6.51 12.81 4.69
C VAL A 243 7.43 12.14 3.66
N GLY A 244 8.41 11.38 4.16
CA GLY A 244 9.28 10.52 3.34
C GLY A 244 8.54 9.31 2.74
N SER A 245 7.81 9.48 1.64
CA SER A 245 7.14 8.38 0.92
C SER A 245 7.32 8.47 -0.60
N THR A 246 8.22 7.64 -1.14
CA THR A 246 8.44 7.53 -2.59
C THR A 246 7.18 7.07 -3.31
N ARG A 247 6.44 6.08 -2.76
CA ARG A 247 5.19 5.59 -3.36
C ARG A 247 4.16 6.70 -3.58
N THR A 248 3.97 7.56 -2.58
CA THR A 248 3.00 8.66 -2.66
C THR A 248 3.51 9.74 -3.61
N ALA A 249 4.80 10.08 -3.57
CA ALA A 249 5.42 10.97 -4.54
C ALA A 249 5.28 10.46 -6.00
N THR A 250 5.46 9.16 -6.24
CA THR A 250 5.24 8.55 -7.57
C THR A 250 3.78 8.65 -7.99
N THR A 251 2.82 8.50 -7.06
CA THR A 251 1.39 8.69 -7.35
C THR A 251 1.11 10.13 -7.78
N LEU A 252 1.68 11.11 -7.08
CA LEU A 252 1.58 12.53 -7.45
C LEU A 252 2.20 12.78 -8.83
N LEU A 253 3.45 12.37 -9.06
CA LEU A 253 4.12 12.54 -10.34
C LEU A 253 3.32 11.93 -11.51
N GLY A 254 2.83 10.70 -11.33
CA GLY A 254 2.00 10.03 -12.34
C GLY A 254 0.69 10.78 -12.61
N ALA A 255 0.09 11.40 -11.60
CA ALA A 255 -1.09 12.25 -11.78
C ALA A 255 -0.75 13.54 -12.55
N LEU A 256 0.38 14.18 -12.21
CA LEU A 256 0.85 15.38 -12.90
C LEU A 256 1.20 15.10 -14.37
N ASP A 257 1.77 13.95 -14.70
CA ASP A 257 2.05 13.55 -16.09
C ASP A 257 0.77 13.43 -16.94
N GLN A 258 -0.39 13.16 -16.33
CA GLN A 258 -1.68 13.15 -17.04
C GLN A 258 -2.18 14.57 -17.37
N LEU A 259 -1.74 15.60 -16.63
CA LEU A 259 -2.08 16.99 -16.93
C LEU A 259 -1.45 17.46 -18.25
N ASP A 260 -0.28 16.94 -18.59
CA ASP A 260 0.43 17.29 -19.82
C ASP A 260 -0.34 16.84 -21.08
N VAL A 261 -1.12 15.76 -20.96
CA VAL A 261 -1.93 15.19 -22.04
C VAL A 261 -3.33 15.83 -22.14
N THR A 262 -3.81 16.47 -21.06
CA THR A 262 -5.18 17.03 -20.99
C THR A 262 -5.19 18.55 -21.21
N HIS A 263 -6.31 19.11 -21.71
CA HIS A 263 -6.49 20.57 -21.87
C HIS A 263 -6.79 21.26 -20.52
N ALA A 264 -5.95 21.03 -19.51
CA ALA A 264 -6.05 21.66 -18.20
C ALA A 264 -5.90 23.19 -18.28
N LYS A 265 -6.56 23.89 -17.35
CA LYS A 265 -6.49 25.36 -17.22
C LYS A 265 -5.05 25.82 -16.90
N PRO A 266 -4.62 27.02 -17.33
CA PRO A 266 -3.29 27.54 -17.03
C PRO A 266 -2.94 27.54 -15.53
N SER A 267 -3.87 27.94 -14.65
CA SER A 267 -3.62 27.99 -13.20
C SER A 267 -3.26 26.61 -12.62
N VAL A 268 -3.96 25.56 -13.05
CA VAL A 268 -3.70 24.18 -12.60
C VAL A 268 -2.36 23.68 -13.11
N ARG A 269 -1.96 24.07 -14.33
CA ARG A 269 -0.65 23.74 -14.89
C ARG A 269 0.47 24.44 -14.12
N ASP A 270 0.29 25.70 -13.75
CA ASP A 270 1.27 26.45 -12.95
C ASP A 270 1.44 25.84 -11.55
N ALA A 271 0.33 25.52 -10.87
CA ALA A 271 0.34 24.84 -9.58
C ALA A 271 0.97 23.44 -9.67
N ALA A 272 0.68 22.69 -10.73
CA ALA A 272 1.29 21.39 -11.02
C ALA A 272 2.81 21.50 -11.23
N CYS A 273 3.28 22.50 -11.97
CA CYS A 273 4.70 22.78 -12.15
C CYS A 273 5.40 23.07 -10.81
N GLN A 274 4.75 23.85 -9.94
CA GLN A 274 5.27 24.12 -8.60
C GLN A 274 5.37 22.84 -7.75
N LEU A 275 4.29 22.04 -7.71
CA LEU A 275 4.31 20.76 -6.99
C LEU A 275 5.38 19.81 -7.54
N ARG A 276 5.56 19.75 -8.86
CA ARG A 276 6.61 18.96 -9.50
C ARG A 276 8.00 19.44 -9.07
N SER A 277 8.25 20.75 -9.00
CA SER A 277 9.51 21.30 -8.51
C SER A 277 9.80 20.85 -7.09
N ILE A 278 8.82 20.96 -6.18
CA ILE A 278 8.97 20.55 -4.77
C ILE A 278 9.29 19.05 -4.68
N LEU A 279 8.60 18.21 -5.46
CA LEU A 279 8.87 16.77 -5.51
C LEU A 279 10.30 16.45 -6.01
N VAL A 280 10.79 17.18 -7.01
CA VAL A 280 12.16 17.04 -7.55
C VAL A 280 13.18 17.48 -6.50
N ASP A 281 12.97 18.62 -5.85
CA ASP A 281 13.85 19.16 -4.81
C ASP A 281 13.92 18.23 -3.58
N ALA A 282 12.81 17.57 -3.25
CA ALA A 282 12.75 16.51 -2.23
C ALA A 282 13.40 15.17 -2.66
N GLY A 283 13.93 15.09 -3.88
CA GLY A 283 14.66 13.92 -4.38
C GLY A 283 13.81 12.83 -5.01
N TYR A 284 12.55 13.12 -5.36
CA TYR A 284 11.65 12.17 -6.04
C TYR A 284 11.63 12.31 -7.57
N GLY A 285 12.34 13.29 -8.13
CA GLY A 285 12.44 13.51 -9.57
C GLY A 285 13.36 12.53 -10.31
N HIS A 286 13.07 12.28 -11.59
CA HIS A 286 13.99 11.66 -12.56
C HIS A 286 14.61 12.73 -13.45
#